data_AF-A0A660Q5X0-F1
#
_entry.id   AF-A0A660Q5X0-F1
#
_cell.length_a   1.000
_cell.length_b   1.000
_cell.length_c   1.000
_cell.angle_alpha   90.00
_cell.angle_beta   90.00
_cell.angle_gamma   90.00
#
_symmetry.space_group_name_H-M   'P 1'
#
loop_
_entity.id
_entity.type
_entity.pdbx_description
1 polymer ?
#
loop_
_entity_poly.entity_id
_entity_poly.type
_entity_poly.pdbx_seq_one_letter_code
_entity_poly.pdbx_strand_id
1 'polypeptide(L)' 'MIFFEQKEDIAPTCPHCKREIDKVWYREMKGDLGKRCLYFCPKCRAVLGVSQRKGLTLGL' A
#
# COMPACT_ATOMS: atom_id res chain seq x y z
N MET A 1 26.32 -2.04 6.79
CA MET A 1 25.12 -1.65 7.56
C MET A 1 24.45 -0.52 6.79
N ILE A 2 23.13 -0.59 6.59
CA ILE A 2 22.38 0.43 5.86
C ILE A 2 21.60 1.24 6.89
N PHE A 3 21.67 2.57 6.77
CA PHE A 3 20.98 3.49 7.68
C PHE A 3 19.63 3.89 7.08
N PHE A 4 18.64 4.10 7.95
CA PHE A 4 17.33 4.60 7.57
C PHE A 4 17.32 6.12 7.66
N GLU A 5 16.77 6.76 6.63
CA GLU A 5 16.47 8.19 6.61
C GLU A 5 15.06 8.37 6.05
N GLN A 6 14.27 9.24 6.68
CA GLN A 6 12.92 9.59 6.21
C GLN A 6 13.02 10.73 5.20
N LYS A 7 12.39 10.54 4.04
CA LYS A 7 12.25 11.56 2.99
C LYS A 7 10.78 11.73 2.65
N GLU A 8 10.24 12.91 2.91
CA GLU A 8 8.84 13.25 2.63
C GLU A 8 8.69 14.07 1.34
N ASP A 9 9.79 14.67 0.89
CA ASP A 9 9.92 15.50 -0.31
C ASP A 9 10.08 14.68 -1.60
N ILE A 10 10.30 13.37 -1.48
CA ILE A 10 10.52 12.46 -2.61
C ILE A 10 9.33 11.51 -2.74
N ALA A 11 8.63 11.58 -3.87
CA ALA A 11 7.60 10.61 -4.21
C ALA A 11 8.22 9.26 -4.60
N PRO A 12 7.72 8.13 -4.07
CA PRO A 12 8.21 6.81 -4.48
C PRO A 12 7.83 6.53 -5.93
N THR A 13 8.63 5.71 -6.61
CA THR A 13 8.33 5.27 -7.97
C THR A 13 7.66 3.90 -7.98
N CYS A 14 6.75 3.69 -8.93
CA CYS A 14 6.13 2.39 -9.14
C CYS A 14 7.19 1.39 -9.64
N PRO A 15 7.38 0.23 -8.99
CA PRO A 15 8.40 -0.73 -9.41
C PRO A 15 8.10 -1.35 -10.78
N HIS A 16 6.83 -1.32 -11.22
CA HIS A 16 6.39 -1.91 -12.49
C HIS A 16 6.45 -0.95 -13.67
N CYS A 17 5.90 0.27 -13.53
CA CYS A 17 5.85 1.23 -14.64
C CYS A 17 6.83 2.40 -14.53
N LYS A 18 7.64 2.43 -13.47
CA LYS A 18 8.70 3.42 -13.20
C LYS A 18 8.24 4.88 -13.12
N ARG A 19 6.93 5.13 -13.11
CA ARG A 19 6.33 6.46 -12.90
C ARG A 19 6.22 6.75 -11.40
N GLU A 20 6.34 8.03 -11.06
CA GLU A 20 6.11 8.52 -9.70
C GLU A 20 4.69 8.20 -9.21
N ILE A 21 4.59 7.91 -7.92
CA ILE A 21 3.35 7.63 -7.21
C ILE A 21 3.02 8.83 -6.34
N ASP A 22 2.19 9.71 -6.88
CA ASP A 22 1.56 10.85 -6.18
C ASP A 22 0.38 10.40 -5.30
N LYS A 23 -0.24 9.26 -5.65
CA LYS A 23 -1.34 8.65 -4.92
C LYS A 23 -1.35 7.14 -5.10
N VAL A 24 -1.83 6.43 -4.08
CA VAL A 24 -2.06 4.99 -4.13
C VAL A 24 -3.57 4.75 -4.13
N TRP A 25 -4.07 4.02 -5.13
CA TRP A 25 -5.46 3.57 -5.12
C TRP A 25 -5.58 2.31 -4.28
N TYR A 26 -6.74 2.14 -3.64
CA TYR A 26 -7.04 0.95 -2.88
C TYR A 26 -8.42 0.38 -3.23
N ARG A 27 -8.57 -0.92 -3.03
CA ARG A 27 -9.85 -1.62 -3.14
C ARG A 27 -10.04 -2.51 -1.92
N GLU A 28 -11.16 -2.31 -1.22
CA GLU A 28 -11.58 -3.24 -0.18
C GLU A 28 -12.02 -4.56 -0.84
N MET A 29 -11.53 -5.66 -0.29
CA MET A 29 -11.94 -7.01 -0.62
C MET A 29 -12.66 -7.60 0.59
N LYS A 30 -13.88 -8.09 0.36
CA LYS A 30 -14.63 -8.84 1.36
C LYS A 30 -14.02 -10.24 1.48
N GLY A 31 -13.85 -10.71 2.71
CA GLY A 31 -13.50 -12.08 3.02
C GLY A 31 -14.11 -12.48 4.36
N ASP A 32 -14.21 -13.77 4.61
CA ASP A 32 -14.92 -14.30 5.79
C ASP A 32 -14.24 -13.93 7.13
N LEU A 33 -12.96 -13.51 7.09
CA LEU A 33 -12.11 -13.21 8.25
C LEU A 33 -11.43 -11.84 8.12
N GLY A 34 -12.23 -10.77 8.14
CA GLY A 34 -11.78 -9.38 8.22
C GLY A 34 -11.69 -8.63 6.89
N LYS A 35 -11.44 -7.32 6.96
CA LYS A 35 -11.27 -6.46 5.77
C LYS A 35 -9.86 -6.58 5.21
N ARG A 36 -9.77 -6.90 3.91
CA ARG A 36 -8.51 -6.88 3.16
C ARG A 36 -8.51 -5.66 2.23
N CYS A 37 -7.39 -4.94 2.14
CA CYS A 37 -7.23 -3.83 1.22
C CYS A 37 -6.13 -4.17 0.20
N LEU A 38 -6.48 -4.12 -1.08
CA LEU A 38 -5.52 -4.23 -2.17
C LEU A 38 -5.11 -2.82 -2.61
N TYR A 39 -3.82 -2.51 -2.54
CA TYR A 39 -3.24 -1.24 -2.98
C TYR A 39 -2.64 -1.40 -4.37
N PHE A 40 -2.89 -0.47 -5.26
CA PHE A 40 -2.46 -0.57 -6.65
C PHE A 40 -2.12 0.78 -7.26
N CYS A 41 -1.22 0.76 -8.25
CA CYS A 41 -0.74 1.96 -8.93
C CYS A 41 -1.85 2.58 -9.79
N PRO A 42 -2.12 3.89 -9.70
CA PRO A 42 -3.16 4.54 -10.50
C PRO A 42 -2.81 4.61 -11.99
N LYS A 43 -1.51 4.51 -12.34
CA LYS A 43 -1.04 4.69 -13.71
C LYS A 43 -1.00 3.38 -14.52
N CYS A 44 -0.55 2.27 -13.91
CA CYS A 44 -0.45 0.96 -14.58
C CYS A 44 -1.33 -0.13 -14.00
N ARG A 45 -2.04 0.14 -12.90
CA ARG A 45 -2.93 -0.82 -12.20
C ARG A 45 -2.23 -2.02 -11.56
N ALA A 46 -0.91 -2.09 -11.59
CA ALA A 46 -0.15 -3.13 -10.91
C ALA A 46 -0.36 -3.05 -9.38
N VAL A 47 -0.47 -4.21 -8.74
CA VAL A 47 -0.62 -4.33 -7.29
C VAL A 47 0.68 -3.93 -6.61
N LEU A 48 0.60 -2.99 -5.67
CA LEU A 48 1.74 -2.49 -4.90
C LEU A 48 1.82 -3.17 -3.51
N GLY A 49 0.71 -3.68 -3.01
CA GLY A 49 0.67 -4.38 -1.74
C GLY A 49 -0.74 -4.84 -1.37
N VAL A 50 -0.81 -5.73 -0.39
CA VAL A 50 -2.07 -6.17 0.22
C VAL A 50 -1.96 -6.00 1.73
N SER A 51 -3.00 -5.45 2.35
CA SER A 51 -3.13 -5.40 3.80
C SER A 51 -4.30 -6.27 4.23
N GLN A 52 -4.13 -6.94 5.36
CA GLN A 52 -5.20 -7.65 6.04
C GLN A 52 -5.27 -7.10 7.47
N ARG A 53 -6.39 -6.46 7.82
CA ARG A 53 -6.66 -6.17 9.24
C ARG A 53 -7.18 -7.45 9.88
N LYS A 54 -6.32 -8.15 10.61
CA LYS A 54 -6.75 -9.18 11.57
C LYS A 54 -7.41 -8.45 12.73
N GLY A 55 -8.74 -8.51 12.82
CA GLY A 55 -9.45 -8.01 13.99
C GLY A 55 -9.39 -9.03 15.11
N LEU A 56 -8.76 -8.67 16.22
CA LEU A 56 -9.30 -8.80 17.58
C LEU A 56 -8.41 -7.93 18.48
N THR A 57 -9.04 -7.08 19.31
CA THR A 57 -8.46 -6.03 20.17
C THR A 57 -7.76 -4.89 19.44
N LEU A 58 -8.49 -3.79 19.25
CA LEU A 58 -7.88 -2.46 19.33
C LEU A 58 -7.19 -2.37 20.70
N GLY A 59 -5.99 -1.83 20.76
CA GLY A 59 -5.60 -1.14 21.99
C GLY A 59 -6.73 -0.16 22.33
N LEU A 60 -7.31 -0.32 23.51
CA LEU A 60 -8.02 0.77 24.19
C LEU A 60 -7.08 1.97 24.32
#